data_AF-A0A8R2QV39-F1
#
_entry.id   AF-A0A8R2QV39-F1
#
_cell.length_a   1.000
_cell.length_b   1.000
_cell.length_c   1.000
_cell.angle_alpha   90.00
_cell.angle_beta   90.00
_cell.angle_gamma   90.00
#
_symmetry.space_group_name_H-M   'P 1'
#
loop_
_entity.id
_entity.type
_entity.pdbx_description
1 polymer ?
#
loop_
_entity_poly.entity_id
_entity_poly.type
_entity_poly.pdbx_seq_one_letter_code
_entity_poly.pdbx_strand_id
1 'polypeptide(L)'
;MFDIAKSRLKKFKQWKTSNGQVKTLSDLPLIEGFTDKTAKKLCDSILNGPTEEVEQISNKIKGQILHPNLKESTIKDCKTVLTVYISVNSVCWTLINKNDYEVVEWQYYGIDYPEGKKIQITDIFDIAWRITQRLPVADIYVMKAEATTLRAAGSDPNNPKVLAVNLQKAQMVSMIVALINARGHRSDDDDGKLKQIVYFLRPTLPYRLHGTLVGNERVSTDQTVEMLLQESSGKSTGNKHVYVPEEGKNMFRTQNELQKDMLGHCLLLSLTFMDLCVYKNKERIAKLIKRTS
;
A
#
# COMPACT_ATOMS: atom_id res chain seq x y z
N MET A 1 -19.23 12.69 -12.18
CA MET A 1 -19.42 12.44 -13.62
C MET A 1 -19.87 10.99 -13.79
N PHE A 2 -20.92 10.68 -14.56
CA PHE A 2 -21.38 9.29 -14.76
C PHE A 2 -20.29 8.42 -15.41
N ASP A 3 -20.22 7.13 -15.07
CA ASP A 3 -19.17 6.18 -15.52
C ASP A 3 -19.35 5.78 -17.00
N ILE A 4 -19.10 6.73 -17.90
CA ILE A 4 -19.10 6.53 -19.35
C ILE A 4 -17.90 7.24 -19.98
N ALA A 5 -17.08 6.47 -20.71
CA ALA A 5 -15.90 7.02 -21.39
C ALA A 5 -16.30 8.08 -22.43
N LYS A 6 -15.54 9.18 -22.53
CA LYS A 6 -15.80 10.27 -23.49
C LYS A 6 -15.91 9.79 -24.94
N SER A 7 -15.10 8.80 -25.33
CA SER A 7 -15.16 8.17 -26.65
C SER A 7 -16.49 7.46 -26.90
N ARG A 8 -17.05 6.80 -25.89
CA ARG A 8 -18.37 6.14 -25.95
C ARG A 8 -19.50 7.16 -25.97
N LEU A 9 -19.36 8.27 -25.23
CA LEU A 9 -20.32 9.37 -25.30
C LEU A 9 -20.39 9.98 -26.70
N LYS A 10 -19.25 10.07 -27.39
CA LYS A 10 -19.18 10.54 -28.78
C LYS A 10 -19.88 9.56 -29.73
N LYS A 11 -19.65 8.25 -29.59
CA LYS A 11 -20.35 7.21 -30.38
C LYS A 11 -21.86 7.20 -30.12
N PHE A 12 -22.27 7.35 -28.86
CA PHE A 12 -23.68 7.48 -28.48
C PHE A 12 -24.34 8.71 -29.11
N LYS A 13 -23.67 9.87 -29.07
CA LYS A 13 -24.16 11.08 -29.75
C LYS A 13 -24.26 10.88 -31.26
N GLN A 14 -23.26 10.26 -31.88
CA GLN A 14 -23.25 10.00 -33.32
C GLN A 14 -24.38 9.06 -33.74
N TRP A 15 -24.58 7.96 -33.00
CA TRP A 15 -25.69 7.04 -33.22
C TRP A 15 -27.05 7.75 -33.05
N LYS A 16 -27.19 8.59 -32.02
CA LYS A 16 -28.42 9.38 -31.80
C LYS A 16 -28.73 10.32 -32.96
N THR A 17 -27.72 10.91 -33.59
CA THR A 17 -27.91 11.77 -34.77
C THR A 17 -28.41 10.97 -35.97
N SER A 18 -27.94 9.74 -36.16
CA SER A 18 -28.30 8.89 -37.31
C SER A 18 -29.62 8.13 -37.13
N ASN A 19 -29.93 7.69 -35.89
CA ASN A 19 -31.01 6.74 -35.61
C ASN A 19 -32.10 7.29 -34.67
N GLY A 20 -31.96 8.54 -34.22
CA GLY A 20 -32.90 9.18 -33.30
C GLY A 20 -32.67 8.79 -31.83
N GLN A 21 -33.67 9.07 -30.98
CA GLN A 21 -33.59 8.72 -29.56
C GLN A 21 -33.69 7.19 -29.37
N VAL A 22 -32.92 6.68 -28.41
CA VAL A 22 -33.06 5.31 -27.89
C VAL A 22 -34.47 5.17 -27.31
N LYS A 23 -35.23 4.19 -27.81
CA LYS A 23 -36.62 3.98 -27.39
C LYS A 23 -36.73 2.82 -26.41
N THR A 24 -35.90 1.81 -26.58
CA THR A 24 -35.89 0.60 -25.75
C THR A 24 -34.48 0.24 -25.30
N LEU A 25 -34.36 -0.52 -24.21
CA LEU A 25 -33.07 -1.04 -23.76
C LEU A 25 -32.42 -1.99 -24.78
N SER A 26 -33.24 -2.63 -25.63
CA SER A 26 -32.79 -3.49 -26.72
C SER A 26 -32.07 -2.72 -27.84
N ASP A 27 -32.18 -1.39 -27.87
CA ASP A 27 -31.45 -0.56 -28.83
C ASP A 27 -30.00 -0.29 -28.36
N LEU A 28 -29.70 -0.50 -27.07
CA LEU A 28 -28.37 -0.21 -26.51
C LEU A 28 -27.24 -1.04 -27.14
N PRO A 29 -27.39 -2.36 -27.37
CA PRO A 29 -26.37 -3.16 -28.06
C PRO A 29 -26.09 -2.71 -29.49
N LEU A 30 -27.02 -2.00 -30.14
CA LEU A 30 -26.85 -1.45 -31.49
C LEU A 30 -25.92 -0.23 -31.52
N ILE A 31 -25.63 0.34 -30.34
CA ILE A 31 -24.70 1.46 -30.19
C ILE A 31 -23.30 0.87 -30.03
N GLU A 32 -22.45 1.16 -31.00
CA GLU A 32 -21.10 0.60 -31.06
C GLU A 32 -20.31 0.87 -29.75
N GLY A 33 -19.90 -0.21 -29.08
CA GLY A 33 -19.18 -0.17 -27.80
C GLY A 33 -20.06 -0.03 -26.54
N PHE A 34 -21.39 -0.12 -26.69
CA PHE A 34 -22.36 -0.07 -25.60
C PHE A 34 -22.93 -1.46 -25.31
N THR A 35 -22.13 -2.28 -24.64
CA THR A 35 -22.51 -3.64 -24.24
C THR A 35 -23.40 -3.64 -23.00
N ASP A 36 -24.07 -4.77 -22.70
CA ASP A 36 -24.84 -4.95 -21.46
C ASP A 36 -24.02 -4.64 -20.20
N LYS A 37 -22.74 -4.99 -20.20
CA LYS A 37 -21.79 -4.64 -19.12
C LYS A 37 -21.63 -3.12 -18.96
N THR A 38 -21.63 -2.38 -20.06
CA THR A 38 -21.49 -0.92 -20.07
C THR A 38 -22.81 -0.24 -19.69
N ALA A 39 -23.93 -0.77 -20.18
CA ALA A 39 -25.27 -0.33 -19.79
C ALA A 39 -25.49 -0.51 -18.28
N LYS A 40 -25.17 -1.70 -17.75
CA LYS A 40 -25.23 -1.99 -16.32
C LYS A 40 -24.39 -1.00 -15.50
N LYS A 41 -23.13 -0.77 -15.89
CA LYS A 41 -22.27 0.24 -15.25
C LYS A 41 -22.86 1.66 -15.26
N LEU A 42 -23.47 2.07 -16.37
CA LEU A 42 -24.12 3.37 -16.46
C LEU A 42 -25.34 3.44 -15.54
N CYS A 43 -26.20 2.42 -15.56
CA CYS A 43 -27.36 2.32 -14.68
C CYS A 43 -26.94 2.34 -13.21
N ASP A 44 -25.92 1.55 -12.83
CA ASP A 44 -25.36 1.53 -11.50
C ASP A 44 -24.82 2.91 -11.11
N SER A 45 -24.19 3.65 -12.03
CA SER A 45 -23.71 5.02 -11.78
C SER A 45 -24.84 6.07 -11.70
N ILE A 46 -26.01 5.81 -12.30
CA ILE A 46 -27.19 6.67 -12.16
C ILE A 46 -27.86 6.41 -10.81
N LEU A 47 -28.01 5.13 -10.45
CA LEU A 47 -28.68 4.70 -9.22
C LEU A 47 -27.85 5.03 -7.97
N ASN A 48 -26.54 4.77 -8.01
CA ASN A 48 -25.64 4.97 -6.87
C ASN A 48 -24.99 6.37 -6.86
N GLY A 49 -25.31 7.21 -7.83
CA GLY A 49 -24.69 8.51 -8.02
C GLY A 49 -23.32 8.46 -8.72
N PRO A 50 -22.80 9.62 -9.17
CA PRO A 50 -21.50 9.70 -9.82
C PRO A 50 -20.41 9.21 -8.87
N THR A 51 -19.55 8.31 -9.36
CA THR A 51 -18.36 7.85 -8.64
C THR A 51 -17.55 9.06 -8.17
N GLU A 52 -17.11 9.06 -6.91
CA GLU A 52 -16.36 10.17 -6.34
C GLU A 52 -15.14 10.50 -7.22
N GLU A 53 -14.86 11.79 -7.44
CA GLU A 53 -13.77 12.24 -8.30
C GLU A 53 -12.43 11.59 -7.93
N VAL A 54 -12.23 11.31 -6.64
CA VAL A 54 -11.02 10.70 -6.12
C VAL A 54 -10.85 9.25 -6.59
N GLU A 55 -11.93 8.48 -6.66
CA GLU A 55 -11.92 7.13 -7.21
C GLU A 55 -11.63 7.17 -8.72
N GLN A 56 -12.18 8.16 -9.43
CA GLN A 56 -11.89 8.34 -10.86
C GLN A 56 -10.43 8.73 -11.12
N ILE A 57 -9.82 9.54 -10.25
CA ILE A 57 -8.42 9.95 -10.38
C ILE A 57 -7.49 8.80 -9.98
N SER A 58 -7.75 8.09 -8.87
CA SER A 58 -6.93 6.94 -8.45
C SER A 58 -6.92 5.80 -9.47
N ASN A 59 -8.05 5.55 -10.15
CA ASN A 59 -8.13 4.60 -11.27
C ASN A 59 -7.20 4.92 -12.46
N LYS A 60 -6.64 6.13 -12.53
CA LYS A 60 -5.63 6.48 -13.54
C LYS A 60 -4.22 6.03 -13.17
N ILE A 61 -3.97 5.68 -11.92
CA ILE A 61 -2.70 5.05 -11.53
C ILE A 61 -2.68 3.65 -12.15
N LYS A 62 -1.75 3.41 -13.08
CA LYS A 62 -1.67 2.14 -13.80
C LYS A 62 -1.37 0.97 -12.83
N GLY A 63 -2.17 -0.11 -12.94
CA GLY A 63 -2.05 -1.39 -12.22
C GLY A 63 -2.60 -1.36 -10.78
N GLN A 64 -2.49 -2.49 -10.06
CA GLN A 64 -2.92 -2.62 -8.66
C GLN A 64 -2.04 -1.90 -7.63
N ILE A 65 -2.63 -1.00 -6.83
CA ILE A 65 -1.93 -0.24 -5.77
C ILE A 65 -1.69 -1.11 -4.53
N LEU A 66 -2.71 -1.87 -4.11
CA LEU A 66 -2.75 -2.62 -2.87
C LEU A 66 -3.34 -4.02 -3.11
N HIS A 67 -2.84 -5.03 -2.40
CA HIS A 67 -3.38 -6.38 -2.42
C HIS A 67 -3.52 -6.96 -0.99
N PRO A 68 -4.67 -7.54 -0.61
CA PRO A 68 -5.94 -7.49 -1.34
C PRO A 68 -6.50 -6.06 -1.42
N ASN A 69 -7.62 -5.88 -2.11
CA ASN A 69 -8.28 -4.59 -2.16
C ASN A 69 -8.84 -4.22 -0.77
N LEU A 70 -8.63 -2.98 -0.36
CA LEU A 70 -9.13 -2.45 0.91
C LEU A 70 -10.57 -1.97 0.74
N LYS A 71 -11.47 -2.44 1.63
CA LYS A 71 -12.89 -2.05 1.61
C LYS A 71 -13.09 -0.73 2.35
N GLU A 72 -14.04 0.06 1.89
CA GLU A 72 -14.39 1.35 2.52
C GLU A 72 -14.87 1.17 3.97
N SER A 73 -15.59 0.08 4.27
CA SER A 73 -15.99 -0.25 5.65
C SER A 73 -14.77 -0.47 6.56
N THR A 74 -13.78 -1.23 6.09
CA THR A 74 -12.53 -1.46 6.81
C THR A 74 -11.78 -0.16 7.05
N ILE A 75 -11.76 0.76 6.07
CA ILE A 75 -11.15 2.09 6.23
C ILE A 75 -11.88 2.86 7.32
N LYS A 76 -13.22 2.88 7.30
CA LYS A 76 -14.04 3.62 8.29
C LYS A 76 -13.81 3.13 9.71
N ASP A 77 -13.79 1.82 9.92
CA ASP A 77 -13.70 1.21 11.25
C ASP A 77 -12.26 1.19 11.81
N CYS A 78 -11.26 1.26 10.93
CA CYS A 78 -9.85 1.31 11.31
C CYS A 78 -9.51 2.62 12.07
N LYS A 79 -8.74 2.48 13.14
CA LYS A 79 -8.12 3.56 13.93
C LYS A 79 -6.60 3.54 13.84
N THR A 80 -5.99 2.37 13.71
CA THR A 80 -4.53 2.23 13.66
C THR A 80 -4.05 1.43 12.46
N VAL A 81 -2.95 1.90 11.86
CA VAL A 81 -2.28 1.24 10.75
C VAL A 81 -0.84 0.96 11.15
N LEU A 82 -0.44 -0.32 11.19
CA LEU A 82 0.94 -0.72 11.40
C LEU A 82 1.58 -1.09 10.06
N THR A 83 2.60 -0.34 9.66
CA THR A 83 3.45 -0.76 8.55
C THR A 83 4.62 -1.57 9.07
N VAL A 84 4.92 -2.70 8.43
CA VAL A 84 6.06 -3.56 8.76
C VAL A 84 6.96 -3.67 7.52
N TYR A 85 8.21 -3.26 7.66
CA TYR A 85 9.23 -3.34 6.63
C TYR A 85 10.30 -4.36 7.02
N ILE A 86 10.42 -5.43 6.26
CA ILE A 86 11.34 -6.53 6.53
C ILE A 86 12.52 -6.47 5.55
N SER A 87 13.72 -6.42 6.11
CA SER A 87 15.00 -6.57 5.41
C SER A 87 15.60 -7.95 5.71
N VAL A 88 16.81 -8.20 5.22
CA VAL A 88 17.54 -9.46 5.47
C VAL A 88 17.87 -9.60 6.96
N ASN A 89 18.37 -8.54 7.59
CA ASN A 89 18.92 -8.55 8.95
C ASN A 89 18.15 -7.65 9.93
N SER A 90 16.98 -7.16 9.55
CA SER A 90 16.24 -6.21 10.37
C SER A 90 14.77 -6.15 10.00
N VAL A 91 13.97 -5.72 10.96
CA VAL A 91 12.58 -5.34 10.79
C VAL A 91 12.40 -3.94 11.33
N CYS A 92 11.73 -3.09 10.56
CA CYS A 92 11.26 -1.79 11.02
C CYS A 92 9.74 -1.79 11.04
N TRP A 93 9.15 -1.00 11.93
CA TRP A 93 7.72 -0.74 11.88
C TRP A 93 7.39 0.71 12.21
N THR A 94 6.25 1.14 11.69
CA THR A 94 5.67 2.46 11.95
C THR A 94 4.18 2.28 12.23
N LEU A 95 3.74 2.64 13.43
CA LEU A 95 2.34 2.65 13.84
C LEU A 95 1.79 4.06 13.66
N ILE A 96 0.73 4.20 12.87
CA ILE A 96 0.04 5.47 12.65
C ILE A 96 -1.36 5.41 13.25
N ASN A 97 -1.71 6.43 14.04
CA ASN A 97 -3.09 6.73 14.39
C ASN A 97 -3.75 7.50 13.23
N LYS A 98 -4.79 6.92 12.66
CA LYS A 98 -5.51 7.47 11.51
C LYS A 98 -6.26 8.77 11.83
N ASN A 99 -6.78 8.94 13.04
CA ASN A 99 -7.63 10.09 13.34
C ASN A 99 -6.82 11.39 13.36
N ASP A 100 -5.59 11.32 13.87
CA ASP A 100 -4.69 12.47 14.03
C ASP A 100 -3.58 12.53 12.97
N TYR A 101 -3.54 11.54 12.07
CA TYR A 101 -2.41 11.27 11.17
C TYR A 101 -1.06 11.32 11.91
N GLU A 102 -0.99 10.68 13.06
CA GLU A 102 0.13 10.76 14.00
C GLU A 102 0.93 9.46 14.01
N VAL A 103 2.26 9.57 13.92
CA VAL A 103 3.18 8.46 14.16
C VAL A 103 3.24 8.22 15.67
N VAL A 104 2.61 7.13 16.12
CA VAL A 104 2.56 6.73 17.53
C VAL A 104 3.80 5.94 17.92
N GLU A 105 4.28 5.10 17.01
CA GLU A 105 5.46 4.27 17.24
C GLU A 105 6.28 4.16 15.97
N TRP A 106 7.59 4.23 16.08
CA TRP A 106 8.52 4.07 14.96
C TRP A 106 9.80 3.42 15.48
N GLN A 107 10.11 2.22 15.00
CA GLN A 107 11.15 1.40 15.61
C GLN A 107 11.95 0.62 14.58
N TYR A 108 13.22 0.40 14.92
CA TYR A 108 14.15 -0.48 14.22
C TYR A 108 14.47 -1.67 15.13
N TYR A 109 14.49 -2.87 14.56
CA TYR A 109 14.91 -4.07 15.25
C TYR A 109 15.90 -4.88 14.40
N GLY A 110 17.11 -5.09 14.92
CA GLY A 110 18.10 -5.99 14.32
C GLY A 110 17.72 -7.45 14.55
N ILE A 111 17.92 -8.29 13.54
CA ILE A 111 17.72 -9.73 13.62
C ILE A 111 19.08 -10.39 13.84
N ASP A 112 19.22 -11.03 15.00
CA ASP A 112 20.38 -11.84 15.32
C ASP A 112 20.18 -13.26 14.78
N TYR A 113 20.90 -13.60 13.71
CA TYR A 113 20.93 -14.94 13.17
C TYR A 113 21.97 -15.80 13.89
N PRO A 114 21.71 -17.10 14.11
CA PRO A 114 22.71 -18.01 14.67
C PRO A 114 23.96 -18.08 13.78
N GLU A 115 25.12 -17.70 14.33
CA GLU A 115 26.38 -17.73 13.58
C GLU A 115 26.81 -19.16 13.22
N GLY A 116 27.41 -19.32 12.04
CA GLY A 116 28.04 -20.58 11.61
C GLY A 116 27.10 -21.76 11.37
N LYS A 117 25.77 -21.58 11.51
CA LYS A 117 24.77 -22.64 11.32
C LYS A 117 23.96 -22.42 10.05
N LYS A 118 23.66 -23.51 9.35
CA LYS A 118 22.69 -23.51 8.26
C LYS A 118 21.29 -23.33 8.84
N ILE A 119 20.74 -22.13 8.72
CA ILE A 119 19.40 -21.76 9.17
C ILE A 119 18.37 -22.74 8.57
N GLN A 120 17.57 -23.36 9.44
CA GLN A 120 16.42 -24.18 9.08
C GLN A 120 15.12 -23.38 9.18
N ILE A 121 14.05 -23.93 8.61
CA ILE A 121 12.73 -23.28 8.62
C ILE A 121 12.21 -23.02 10.04
N THR A 122 12.53 -23.91 10.99
CA THR A 122 12.17 -23.76 12.41
C THR A 122 12.90 -22.57 13.05
N ASP A 123 14.16 -22.33 12.71
CA ASP A 123 14.91 -21.17 13.20
C ASP A 123 14.28 -19.86 12.69
N ILE A 124 13.85 -19.83 11.42
CA ILE A 124 13.17 -18.68 10.81
C ILE A 124 11.83 -18.46 11.50
N PHE A 125 11.10 -19.53 11.83
CA PHE A 125 9.83 -19.44 12.55
C PHE A 125 10.01 -18.86 13.95
N ASP A 126 11.03 -19.29 14.71
CA ASP A 126 11.32 -18.75 16.04
C ASP A 126 11.70 -17.26 15.99
N ILE A 127 12.42 -16.85 14.95
CA ILE A 127 12.71 -15.43 14.68
C ILE A 127 11.41 -14.67 14.39
N ALA A 128 10.59 -15.18 13.46
CA ALA A 128 9.31 -14.56 13.08
C ALA A 128 8.35 -14.45 14.27
N TRP A 129 8.30 -15.47 15.12
CA TRP A 129 7.53 -15.47 16.37
C TRP A 129 7.99 -14.34 17.30
N ARG A 130 9.30 -14.26 17.60
CA ARG A 130 9.87 -13.22 18.47
C ARG A 130 9.61 -11.82 17.94
N ILE A 131 9.75 -11.61 16.63
CA ILE A 131 9.43 -10.32 15.98
C ILE A 131 7.95 -10.00 16.17
N THR A 132 7.06 -10.94 15.85
CA THR A 132 5.60 -10.72 15.93
C THR A 132 5.13 -10.41 17.35
N GLN A 133 5.79 -10.98 18.37
CA GLN A 133 5.47 -10.65 19.77
C GLN A 133 5.79 -9.19 20.14
N ARG A 134 6.74 -8.56 19.45
CA ARG A 134 7.12 -7.15 19.65
C ARG A 134 6.28 -6.16 18.87
N LEU A 135 5.65 -6.60 17.77
CA LEU A 135 4.82 -5.73 16.96
C LEU A 135 3.58 -5.27 17.75
N PRO A 136 3.25 -3.97 17.72
CA PRO A 136 2.02 -3.48 18.32
C PRO A 136 0.78 -4.08 17.62
N VAL A 137 -0.33 -4.11 18.34
CA VAL A 137 -1.62 -4.52 17.78
C VAL A 137 -2.19 -3.36 16.97
N ALA A 138 -2.65 -3.63 15.75
CA ALA A 138 -3.28 -2.65 14.87
C ALA A 138 -4.48 -3.22 14.12
N ASP A 139 -5.36 -2.34 13.63
CA ASP A 139 -6.53 -2.74 12.85
C ASP A 139 -6.16 -3.19 11.42
N ILE A 140 -5.12 -2.56 10.86
CA ILE A 140 -4.59 -2.84 9.53
C ILE A 140 -3.07 -2.99 9.62
N TYR A 141 -2.54 -4.02 8.97
CA TYR A 141 -1.12 -4.23 8.76
C TYR A 141 -0.75 -4.00 7.30
N VAL A 142 0.30 -3.23 7.05
CA VAL A 142 0.76 -2.91 5.69
C VAL A 142 2.19 -3.37 5.52
N MET A 143 2.45 -4.07 4.43
CA MET A 143 3.78 -4.56 4.09
C MET A 143 4.10 -4.19 2.65
N LYS A 144 5.39 -4.17 2.32
CA LYS A 144 5.83 -4.02 0.94
C LYS A 144 5.48 -5.28 0.16
N ALA A 145 4.82 -5.14 -0.99
CA ALA A 145 4.66 -6.28 -1.89
C ALA A 145 6.04 -6.67 -2.42
N GLU A 146 6.49 -7.87 -2.07
CA GLU A 146 7.71 -8.45 -2.62
C GLU A 146 7.41 -9.02 -4.02
N ALA A 147 8.41 -9.01 -4.90
CA ALA A 147 8.24 -9.66 -6.19
C ALA A 147 8.05 -11.17 -5.97
N THR A 148 6.96 -11.74 -6.48
CA THR A 148 6.72 -13.18 -6.47
C THR A 148 7.67 -13.95 -7.39
N THR A 149 8.45 -13.24 -8.20
CA THR A 149 9.51 -13.83 -9.01
C THR A 149 10.77 -13.96 -8.19
N LEU A 150 11.40 -15.14 -8.21
CA LEU A 150 12.72 -15.40 -7.62
C LEU A 150 13.84 -14.48 -8.17
N ARG A 151 13.53 -13.72 -9.22
CA ARG A 151 14.36 -12.68 -9.82
C ARG A 151 14.22 -11.40 -8.99
N ALA A 152 15.16 -11.14 -8.09
CA ALA A 152 15.32 -9.80 -7.55
C ALA A 152 15.70 -8.84 -8.70
N ALA A 153 15.01 -7.70 -8.79
CA ALA A 153 15.38 -6.67 -9.76
C ALA A 153 16.82 -6.20 -9.50
N GLY A 154 17.69 -6.33 -10.51
CA GLY A 154 19.10 -5.91 -10.43
C GLY A 154 20.08 -6.96 -9.90
N SER A 155 19.65 -8.19 -9.63
CA SER A 155 20.54 -9.29 -9.23
C SER A 155 20.55 -10.41 -10.27
N ASP A 156 21.68 -11.09 -10.42
CA ASP A 156 21.78 -12.27 -11.29
C ASP A 156 20.82 -13.36 -10.78
N PRO A 157 19.74 -13.68 -11.53
CA PRO A 157 18.75 -14.66 -11.12
C PRO A 157 19.30 -16.09 -11.08
N ASN A 158 20.50 -16.32 -11.64
CA ASN A 158 21.18 -17.60 -11.61
C ASN A 158 22.13 -17.72 -10.40
N ASN A 159 22.32 -16.67 -9.59
CA ASN A 159 23.17 -16.72 -8.41
C ASN A 159 22.44 -17.42 -7.24
N PRO A 160 22.88 -18.62 -6.81
CA PRO A 160 22.20 -19.38 -5.76
C PRO A 160 22.16 -18.65 -4.41
N LYS A 161 23.14 -17.77 -4.13
CA LYS A 161 23.18 -17.00 -2.87
C LYS A 161 22.07 -15.95 -2.82
N VAL A 162 21.84 -15.25 -3.92
CA VAL A 162 20.74 -14.27 -4.05
C VAL A 162 19.40 -14.97 -3.90
N LEU A 163 19.25 -16.13 -4.54
CA LEU A 163 18.05 -16.94 -4.44
C LEU A 163 17.76 -17.38 -2.99
N ALA A 164 18.77 -17.87 -2.28
CA ALA A 164 18.64 -18.29 -0.89
C ALA A 164 18.20 -17.15 0.03
N VAL A 165 18.80 -15.96 -0.11
CA VAL A 165 18.43 -14.77 0.68
C VAL A 165 16.99 -14.35 0.40
N ASN A 166 16.58 -14.32 -0.87
CA ASN A 166 15.20 -13.98 -1.23
C ASN A 166 14.19 -15.01 -0.70
N LEU A 167 14.54 -16.30 -0.75
CA LEU A 167 13.70 -17.36 -0.21
C LEU A 167 13.55 -17.24 1.31
N GLN A 168 14.64 -17.02 2.03
CA GLN A 168 14.62 -16.80 3.48
C GLN A 168 13.76 -15.58 3.85
N LYS A 169 13.90 -14.47 3.11
CA LYS A 169 13.07 -13.29 3.30
C LYS A 169 11.58 -13.61 3.05
N ALA A 170 11.26 -14.31 1.96
CA ALA A 170 9.89 -14.68 1.64
C ALA A 170 9.25 -15.59 2.70
N GLN A 171 10.04 -16.53 3.26
CA GLN A 171 9.63 -17.38 4.37
C GLN A 171 9.32 -16.56 5.62
N MET A 172 10.20 -15.63 5.99
CA MET A 172 10.00 -14.73 7.13
C MET A 172 8.75 -13.85 6.95
N VAL A 173 8.56 -13.23 5.77
CA VAL A 173 7.35 -12.45 5.48
C VAL A 173 6.10 -13.31 5.61
N SER A 174 6.10 -14.52 5.02
CA SER A 174 4.94 -15.43 5.05
C SER A 174 4.58 -15.86 6.47
N MET A 175 5.58 -16.17 7.29
CA MET A 175 5.37 -16.54 8.70
C MET A 175 4.81 -15.38 9.52
N ILE A 176 5.36 -14.17 9.37
CA ILE A 176 4.86 -12.98 10.07
C ILE A 176 3.41 -12.69 9.65
N VAL A 177 3.08 -12.79 8.35
CA VAL A 177 1.70 -12.62 7.85
C VAL A 177 0.75 -13.65 8.47
N ALA A 178 1.16 -14.93 8.54
CA ALA A 178 0.36 -15.98 9.14
C ALA A 178 0.14 -15.74 10.64
N LEU A 179 1.21 -15.39 11.37
CA LEU A 179 1.16 -15.12 12.80
C LEU A 179 0.30 -13.89 13.15
N ILE A 180 0.39 -12.82 12.37
CA ILE A 180 -0.45 -11.62 12.55
C ILE A 180 -1.93 -11.97 12.38
N ASN A 181 -2.29 -12.68 11.29
CA ASN A 181 -3.67 -13.05 11.06
C ASN A 181 -4.18 -14.06 12.09
N ALA A 182 -3.36 -15.01 12.52
CA ALA A 182 -3.71 -15.97 13.56
C ALA A 182 -3.94 -15.30 14.93
N ARG A 183 -3.20 -14.23 15.25
CA ARG A 183 -3.38 -13.45 16.50
C ARG A 183 -4.75 -12.78 16.58
N GLY A 184 -5.29 -12.35 15.43
CA GLY A 184 -6.59 -11.67 15.33
C GLY A 184 -7.79 -12.62 15.27
N HIS A 185 -7.57 -13.89 14.93
CA HIS A 185 -8.60 -14.93 14.88
C HIS A 185 -8.87 -15.48 16.27
N ARG A 186 -9.83 -14.89 17.00
CA ARG A 186 -10.42 -15.52 18.20
C ARG A 186 -11.47 -16.52 17.73
N SER A 187 -11.57 -17.66 18.42
CA SER A 187 -12.40 -18.83 18.08
C SER A 187 -13.90 -18.58 17.90
N ASP A 188 -14.39 -17.37 18.18
CA ASP A 188 -15.82 -17.07 18.28
C ASP A 188 -16.42 -16.45 16.99
N ASP A 189 -15.58 -16.11 16.00
CA ASP A 189 -16.04 -15.63 14.66
C ASP A 189 -16.20 -16.84 13.70
N ASP A 190 -17.25 -17.62 13.93
CA ASP A 190 -17.57 -18.90 13.29
C ASP A 190 -18.21 -18.76 11.89
N ASP A 191 -17.50 -18.16 10.92
CA ASP A 191 -17.87 -18.23 9.48
C ASP A 191 -16.80 -18.96 8.64
N GLY A 192 -15.83 -19.61 9.30
CA GLY A 192 -14.75 -20.38 8.67
C GLY A 192 -13.81 -19.59 7.75
N LYS A 193 -13.94 -18.27 7.66
CA LYS A 193 -13.16 -17.40 6.76
C LYS A 193 -12.04 -16.69 7.50
N LEU A 194 -10.85 -16.70 6.90
CA LEU A 194 -9.71 -15.91 7.36
C LEU A 194 -10.03 -14.42 7.20
N LYS A 195 -9.98 -13.67 8.31
CA LYS A 195 -10.12 -12.22 8.31
C LYS A 195 -8.76 -11.64 8.00
N GLN A 196 -8.49 -11.43 6.71
CA GLN A 196 -7.23 -10.83 6.26
C GLN A 196 -7.13 -9.39 6.76
N ILE A 197 -6.12 -9.12 7.60
CA ILE A 197 -5.79 -7.77 8.09
C ILE A 197 -4.44 -7.27 7.56
N VAL A 198 -3.72 -8.10 6.80
CA VAL A 198 -2.43 -7.76 6.19
C VAL A 198 -2.61 -7.42 4.71
N TYR A 199 -2.05 -6.28 4.31
CA TYR A 199 -2.12 -5.73 2.97
C TYR A 199 -0.73 -5.44 2.42
N PHE A 200 -0.56 -5.66 1.12
CA PHE A 200 0.69 -5.47 0.41
C PHE A 200 0.59 -4.26 -0.52
N LEU A 201 1.34 -3.20 -0.21
CA LEU A 201 1.43 -2.02 -1.05
C LEU A 201 2.47 -2.23 -2.14
N ARG A 202 2.15 -1.83 -3.37
CA ARG A 202 3.08 -1.95 -4.50
C ARG A 202 4.41 -1.26 -4.19
N PRO A 203 5.56 -1.95 -4.35
CA PRO A 203 6.85 -1.50 -3.87
C PRO A 203 7.34 -0.22 -4.53
N THR A 204 6.96 0.08 -5.78
CA THR A 204 7.45 1.26 -6.49
C THR A 204 6.74 2.56 -6.11
N LEU A 205 5.57 2.50 -5.45
CA LEU A 205 4.76 3.68 -5.18
C LEU A 205 5.43 4.63 -4.16
N PRO A 206 5.99 4.16 -3.03
CA PRO A 206 6.64 5.07 -2.10
C PRO A 206 7.80 5.83 -2.73
N TYR A 207 8.66 5.12 -3.47
CA TYR A 207 9.81 5.75 -4.12
C TYR A 207 9.38 6.80 -5.17
N ARG A 208 8.36 6.51 -5.97
CA ARG A 208 7.83 7.45 -6.97
C ARG A 208 7.11 8.64 -6.34
N LEU A 209 6.39 8.44 -5.24
CA LEU A 209 5.63 9.49 -4.57
C LEU A 209 6.56 10.48 -3.85
N HIS A 210 7.59 9.95 -3.18
CA HIS A 210 8.52 10.73 -2.36
C HIS A 210 9.79 11.15 -3.11
N GLY A 211 9.98 10.72 -4.36
CA GLY A 211 11.12 11.16 -5.18
C GLY A 211 12.43 10.45 -4.88
N THR A 212 12.39 9.30 -4.19
CA THR A 212 13.56 8.46 -3.91
C THR A 212 13.80 7.40 -4.99
N LEU A 213 13.32 7.66 -6.21
CA LEU A 213 13.58 6.87 -7.41
C LEU A 213 14.23 7.76 -8.48
N VAL A 214 15.48 7.46 -8.83
CA VAL A 214 16.24 8.15 -9.90
C VAL A 214 16.49 7.15 -11.01
N GLY A 215 15.85 7.35 -12.17
CA GLY A 215 15.78 6.32 -13.20
C GLY A 215 15.08 5.06 -12.68
N ASN A 216 15.80 3.95 -12.59
CA ASN A 216 15.33 2.69 -12.00
C ASN A 216 15.97 2.39 -10.62
N GLU A 217 16.81 3.30 -10.12
CA GLU A 217 17.56 3.09 -8.89
C GLU A 217 16.88 3.79 -7.72
N ARG A 218 16.92 3.11 -6.56
CA ARG A 218 16.41 3.64 -5.30
C ARG A 218 17.56 4.37 -4.63
N VAL A 219 17.32 5.60 -4.22
CA VAL A 219 18.28 6.40 -3.44
C VAL A 219 17.90 6.38 -1.96
N SER A 220 18.86 6.76 -1.12
CA SER A 220 18.65 6.88 0.33
C SER A 220 17.42 7.76 0.64
N THR A 221 16.70 7.35 1.67
CA THR A 221 15.53 8.06 2.18
C THR A 221 15.87 9.17 3.17
N ASP A 222 17.11 9.22 3.66
CA ASP A 222 17.51 10.05 4.80
C ASP A 222 17.16 11.53 4.59
N GLN A 223 17.64 12.16 3.51
CA GLN A 223 17.33 13.55 3.20
C GLN A 223 15.83 13.81 3.02
N THR A 224 15.11 12.86 2.40
CA THR A 224 13.67 13.00 2.16
C THR A 224 12.87 12.98 3.47
N VAL A 225 13.28 12.10 4.39
CA VAL A 225 12.67 12.00 5.71
C VAL A 225 13.03 13.22 6.55
N GLU A 226 14.29 13.67 6.55
CA GLU A 226 14.70 14.85 7.32
C GLU A 226 13.93 16.10 6.89
N MET A 227 13.75 16.33 5.58
CA MET A 227 12.91 17.43 5.08
C MET A 227 11.46 17.29 5.57
N LEU A 228 10.89 16.09 5.55
CA LEU A 228 9.54 15.83 6.04
C LEU A 228 9.39 16.12 7.55
N LEU A 229 10.40 15.75 8.34
CA LEU A 229 10.42 16.01 9.79
C LEU A 229 10.58 17.50 10.13
N GLN A 230 11.22 18.28 9.25
CA GLN A 230 11.34 19.74 9.36
C GLN A 230 10.05 20.47 8.98
N GLU A 231 9.36 20.01 7.93
CA GLU A 231 8.11 20.61 7.45
C GLU A 231 6.90 20.33 8.38
N SER A 232 6.96 19.26 9.17
CA SER A 232 5.89 18.86 10.10
C SER A 232 6.01 19.58 11.45
N SER A 233 5.57 20.84 11.50
CA SER A 233 5.45 21.63 12.73
C SER A 233 4.06 21.45 13.37
N GLY A 234 3.89 20.36 14.12
CA GLY A 234 2.68 20.09 14.90
C GLY A 234 1.59 19.31 14.15
N LYS A 235 0.43 19.13 14.81
CA LYS A 235 -0.71 18.41 14.23
C LYS A 235 -1.37 19.23 13.13
N SER A 236 -1.70 18.60 12.01
CA SER A 236 -2.31 19.28 10.86
C SER A 236 -3.83 19.27 10.95
N THR A 237 -4.48 20.42 10.71
CA THR A 237 -5.95 20.47 10.64
C THR A 237 -6.43 19.69 9.40
N GLY A 238 -7.20 18.64 9.64
CA GLY A 238 -7.79 17.82 8.58
C GLY A 238 -6.82 16.83 7.94
N ASN A 239 -5.79 16.36 8.68
CA ASN A 239 -4.89 15.28 8.26
C ASN A 239 -4.20 15.55 6.91
N LYS A 240 -3.78 16.80 6.68
CA LYS A 240 -3.09 17.23 5.46
C LYS A 240 -1.64 16.73 5.39
N HIS A 241 -0.98 16.65 6.55
CA HIS A 241 0.34 16.08 6.69
C HIS A 241 0.43 15.25 7.97
N VAL A 242 1.36 14.30 7.96
CA VAL A 242 1.67 13.49 9.13
C VAL A 242 2.24 14.36 10.24
N TYR A 243 1.89 14.00 11.48
CA TYR A 243 2.54 14.50 12.68
C TYR A 243 3.50 13.43 13.22
N VAL A 244 4.74 13.83 13.46
CA VAL A 244 5.75 12.99 14.11
C VAL A 244 6.13 13.67 15.42
N PRO A 245 5.91 13.04 16.59
CA PRO A 245 6.34 13.58 17.86
C PRO A 245 7.86 13.80 17.92
N GLU A 246 8.31 14.77 18.72
CA GLU A 246 9.75 15.09 18.85
C GLU A 246 10.59 13.90 19.32
N GLU A 247 10.03 13.01 20.16
CA GLU A 247 10.69 11.77 20.53
C GLU A 247 11.01 10.89 19.32
N GLY A 248 10.05 10.73 18.40
CA GLY A 248 10.25 9.98 17.15
C GLY A 248 11.27 10.63 16.23
N LYS A 249 11.29 11.97 16.15
CA LYS A 249 12.30 12.72 15.39
C LYS A 249 13.71 12.52 15.97
N ASN A 250 13.83 12.61 17.30
CA ASN A 250 15.10 12.41 18.00
C ASN A 250 15.60 10.97 17.88
N MET A 251 14.70 9.98 18.01
CA MET A 251 15.02 8.57 17.79
C MET A 251 15.59 8.37 16.39
N PHE A 252 14.94 8.89 15.35
CA PHE A 252 15.44 8.78 13.97
C PHE A 252 16.82 9.42 13.81
N ARG A 253 17.02 10.64 14.31
CA ARG A 253 18.28 11.39 14.16
C ARG A 253 19.47 10.74 14.87
N THR A 254 19.24 10.00 15.95
CA THR A 254 20.28 9.29 16.73
C THR A 254 20.70 7.95 16.14
N GLN A 255 19.95 7.40 15.18
CA GLN A 255 20.31 6.16 14.51
C GLN A 255 21.51 6.32 13.56
N ASN A 256 22.18 5.22 13.24
CA ASN A 256 23.21 5.19 12.20
C ASN A 256 22.60 5.26 10.79
N GLU A 257 23.42 5.50 9.77
CA GLU A 257 22.96 5.71 8.37
C GLU A 257 22.12 4.55 7.83
N LEU A 258 22.53 3.30 8.09
CA LEU A 258 21.80 2.11 7.64
C LEU A 258 20.41 2.04 8.29
N GLN A 259 20.35 2.24 9.61
CA GLN A 259 19.12 2.21 10.38
C GLN A 259 18.18 3.34 9.97
N LYS A 260 18.71 4.55 9.74
CA LYS A 260 17.95 5.70 9.22
C LYS A 260 17.31 5.36 7.88
N ASP A 261 18.05 4.77 6.95
CA ASP A 261 17.49 4.44 5.65
C ASP A 261 16.38 3.37 5.74
N MET A 262 16.54 2.36 6.62
CA MET A 262 15.51 1.34 6.85
C MET A 262 14.25 1.92 7.51
N LEU A 263 14.43 2.76 8.53
CA LEU A 263 13.34 3.49 9.19
C LEU A 263 12.61 4.39 8.20
N GLY A 264 13.36 5.09 7.36
CA GLY A 264 12.83 5.97 6.33
C GLY A 264 12.01 5.22 5.28
N HIS A 265 12.51 4.07 4.79
CA HIS A 265 11.72 3.20 3.92
C HIS A 265 10.39 2.77 4.56
N CYS A 266 10.42 2.40 5.85
CA CYS A 266 9.21 2.01 6.58
C CYS A 266 8.22 3.17 6.73
N LEU A 267 8.71 4.36 7.11
CA LEU A 267 7.88 5.55 7.24
C LEU A 267 7.26 5.93 5.89
N LEU A 268 8.05 6.06 4.83
CA LEU A 268 7.56 6.44 3.50
C LEU A 268 6.54 5.43 2.95
N LEU A 269 6.72 4.13 3.23
CA LEU A 269 5.74 3.10 2.91
C LEU A 269 4.41 3.35 3.63
N SER A 270 4.46 3.69 4.91
CA SER A 270 3.29 4.03 5.73
C SER A 270 2.55 5.25 5.19
N LEU A 271 3.28 6.34 4.95
CA LEU A 271 2.70 7.58 4.44
C LEU A 271 2.07 7.38 3.06
N THR A 272 2.71 6.60 2.20
CA THR A 272 2.15 6.27 0.89
C THR A 272 0.84 5.50 1.02
N PHE A 273 0.76 4.54 1.95
CA PHE A 273 -0.49 3.83 2.20
C PHE A 273 -1.58 4.77 2.74
N MET A 274 -1.26 5.61 3.73
CA MET A 274 -2.20 6.57 4.30
C MET A 274 -2.71 7.54 3.24
N ASP A 275 -1.81 8.14 2.45
CA ASP A 275 -2.16 9.11 1.42
C ASP A 275 -2.98 8.49 0.28
N LEU A 276 -2.65 7.28 -0.19
CA LEU A 276 -3.31 6.70 -1.36
C LEU A 276 -4.56 5.88 -1.02
N CYS A 277 -4.54 5.15 0.09
CA CYS A 277 -5.56 4.14 0.41
C CYS A 277 -6.52 4.60 1.50
N VAL A 278 -6.07 5.41 2.46
CA VAL A 278 -6.89 5.83 3.62
C VAL A 278 -7.52 7.20 3.40
N TYR A 279 -6.70 8.24 3.19
CA TYR A 279 -7.17 9.61 2.99
C TYR A 279 -7.48 9.93 1.53
N LYS A 280 -7.07 9.05 0.60
CA LYS A 280 -7.23 9.22 -0.84
C LYS A 280 -6.83 10.64 -1.31
N ASN A 281 -5.67 11.12 -0.87
CA ASN A 281 -5.17 12.48 -1.07
C ASN A 281 -5.00 12.81 -2.56
N LYS A 282 -5.83 13.75 -3.06
CA LYS A 282 -5.89 14.14 -4.48
C LYS A 282 -4.54 14.62 -5.03
N GLU A 283 -3.77 15.39 -4.26
CA GLU A 283 -2.48 15.95 -4.70
C GLU A 283 -1.43 14.85 -4.87
N ARG A 284 -1.36 13.93 -3.90
CA ARG A 284 -0.42 12.81 -3.90
C ARG A 284 -0.72 11.83 -5.03
N ILE A 285 -2.00 11.52 -5.25
CA ILE A 285 -2.45 10.71 -6.39
C ILE A 285 -2.07 11.40 -7.71
N ALA A 286 -2.27 12.71 -7.84
CA ALA A 286 -1.92 13.46 -9.04
C ALA A 286 -0.41 13.44 -9.36
N LYS A 287 0.47 13.50 -8.34
CA LYS A 287 1.93 13.37 -8.51
C LYS A 287 2.32 12.04 -9.17
N LEU A 288 1.64 10.95 -8.84
CA LEU A 288 1.92 9.64 -9.43
C LEU A 288 1.44 9.53 -10.88
N ILE A 289 0.33 10.19 -11.23
CA ILE A 289 -0.19 10.21 -12.60
C ILE A 289 0.76 10.99 -13.52
N LYS A 290 1.15 12.22 -13.13
CA LYS A 290 2.02 13.11 -13.93
C LYS A 290 3.38 12.51 -14.24
N ARG A 291 3.92 11.65 -13.37
CA ARG A 291 5.20 10.95 -13.58
C ARG A 291 5.10 9.67 -14.41
N THR A 292 3.91 9.31 -14.91
CA THR A 292 3.69 8.11 -15.75
C THR A 292 3.37 8.47 -17.21
N SER A 293 3.17 9.76 -17.50
CA SER A 293 3.07 10.37 -18.83
C SER A 293 4.41 10.93 -19.24
#